data_AF-A0A419J4F4-F1
#
_entry.id   AF-A0A419J4F4-F1
#
_cell.length_a   1.000
_cell.length_b   1.000
_cell.length_c   1.000
_cell.angle_alpha   90.00
_cell.angle_beta   90.00
_cell.angle_gamma   90.00
#
_symmetry.space_group_name_H-M   'P 1'
#
loop_
_entity.id
_entity.type
_entity.pdbx_description
1 polymer ?
#
loop_
_entity_poly.entity_id
_entity_poly.type
_entity_poly.pdbx_seq_one_letter_code
_entity_poly.pdbx_strand_id
1 'polypeptide(L)'
;MTRFHQHLYSDTSLDELVTYSIHSLLEESKEATFENIVAKCFELFPEKFSLIGYPQWPDSARVNKSWLRCRTDFKYIKGSVKSGFALTSKGLEIVEKVQKKLRRPVSEKIAVSQKKAKERTKEEQFINELERSEVFKRYLSDHDKTEISHFEFCDMLYCTLESSPKALKENLDKLKGYAQKLNRNEVLKFLIFSEIKLFHLLQGKASQNEYVGGMNKGKTKGV
;
A
#
# COMPACT_ATOMS: atom_id res chain seq x y z
N MET A 1 -19.35 9.72 -15.38
CA MET A 1 -19.97 9.42 -14.08
C MET A 1 -18.99 9.84 -12.98
N THR A 2 -19.49 10.28 -11.82
CA THR A 2 -18.65 10.72 -10.69
C THR A 2 -18.06 9.52 -9.95
N ARG A 3 -16.84 9.68 -9.43
CA ARG A 3 -16.10 8.76 -8.53
C ARG A 3 -17.00 8.02 -7.54
N PHE A 4 -16.78 6.72 -7.38
CA PHE A 4 -17.47 5.93 -6.35
C PHE A 4 -16.82 6.13 -4.97
N HIS A 5 -17.60 6.02 -3.90
CA HIS A 5 -17.05 6.00 -2.54
C HIS A 5 -16.31 4.69 -2.27
N GLN A 6 -15.12 4.76 -1.66
CA GLN A 6 -14.23 3.61 -1.40
C GLN A 6 -14.92 2.37 -0.81
N HIS A 7 -15.83 2.55 0.14
CA HIS A 7 -16.50 1.46 0.82
C HIS A 7 -17.39 0.60 -0.12
N LEU A 8 -17.75 1.11 -1.30
CA LEU A 8 -18.56 0.38 -2.28
C LEU A 8 -17.76 -0.71 -3.02
N TYR A 9 -16.43 -0.59 -3.06
CA TYR A 9 -15.54 -1.49 -3.82
C TYR A 9 -14.31 -1.93 -3.04
N SER A 10 -14.22 -1.66 -1.74
CA SER A 10 -13.09 -2.06 -0.89
C SER A 10 -12.83 -3.57 -0.93
N ASP A 11 -13.88 -4.39 -1.07
CA ASP A 11 -13.85 -5.85 -1.16
C ASP A 11 -13.73 -6.41 -2.60
N THR A 12 -13.87 -5.56 -3.62
CA THR A 12 -13.95 -5.97 -5.03
C THR A 12 -12.56 -6.08 -5.65
N SER A 13 -12.29 -7.13 -6.41
CA SER A 13 -10.94 -7.34 -6.95
C SER A 13 -10.57 -6.29 -8.01
N LEU A 14 -9.27 -6.09 -8.24
CA LEU A 14 -8.81 -5.19 -9.32
C LEU A 14 -9.31 -5.66 -10.69
N ASP A 15 -9.35 -6.98 -10.89
CA ASP A 15 -9.77 -7.60 -12.15
C ASP A 15 -11.25 -7.32 -12.45
N GLU A 16 -12.10 -7.43 -11.44
CA GLU A 16 -13.52 -7.04 -11.52
C GLU A 16 -13.68 -5.53 -11.80
N LEU A 17 -12.90 -4.66 -11.14
CA LEU A 17 -12.99 -3.20 -11.34
C LEU A 17 -12.44 -2.73 -12.69
N VAL A 18 -11.37 -3.35 -13.20
CA VAL A 18 -10.86 -3.09 -14.56
C VAL A 18 -11.90 -3.51 -15.60
N THR A 19 -12.51 -4.67 -15.42
CA THR A 19 -13.57 -5.17 -16.32
C THR A 19 -14.76 -4.21 -16.33
N TYR A 20 -15.20 -3.72 -15.15
CA TYR A 20 -16.24 -2.71 -15.04
C TYR A 20 -15.85 -1.37 -15.69
N SER A 21 -14.59 -0.94 -15.54
CA SER A 21 -14.12 0.32 -16.15
C SER A 21 -14.11 0.24 -17.67
N ILE A 22 -13.79 -0.91 -18.26
CA ILE A 22 -13.92 -1.16 -19.71
C ILE A 22 -15.39 -1.03 -20.13
N HIS A 23 -16.32 -1.64 -19.40
CA HIS A 23 -17.75 -1.51 -19.69
C HIS A 23 -18.19 -0.04 -19.70
N SER A 24 -17.81 0.72 -18.67
CA SER A 24 -18.17 2.14 -18.56
C SER A 24 -17.60 2.99 -19.71
N LEU A 25 -16.40 2.69 -20.22
CA LEU A 25 -15.88 3.35 -21.42
C LEU A 25 -16.73 3.03 -22.66
N LEU A 26 -17.09 1.77 -22.85
CA LEU A 26 -17.86 1.32 -24.00
C LEU A 26 -19.29 1.90 -23.98
N GLU A 27 -19.93 2.00 -22.80
CA GLU A 27 -21.21 2.70 -22.65
C GLU A 27 -21.12 4.19 -22.99
N GLU A 28 -19.98 4.82 -22.69
CA GLU A 28 -19.67 6.20 -23.08
C GLU A 28 -19.26 6.31 -24.56
N SER A 29 -19.35 5.23 -25.36
CA SER A 29 -18.88 5.16 -26.76
C SER A 29 -17.41 5.55 -26.94
N LYS A 30 -16.59 5.35 -25.91
CA LYS A 30 -15.14 5.56 -25.95
C LYS A 30 -14.41 4.26 -26.20
N GLU A 31 -13.31 4.35 -26.93
CA GLU A 31 -12.43 3.21 -27.14
C GLU A 31 -11.80 2.75 -25.83
N ALA A 32 -11.82 1.44 -25.58
CA ALA A 32 -11.14 0.81 -24.46
C ALA A 32 -9.65 0.58 -24.80
N THR A 33 -8.88 1.66 -24.95
CA THR A 33 -7.41 1.62 -25.04
C THR A 33 -6.79 1.47 -23.63
N PHE A 34 -5.51 1.12 -23.55
CA PHE A 34 -4.85 0.95 -22.25
C PHE A 34 -4.88 2.25 -21.42
N GLU A 35 -4.59 3.38 -22.06
CA GLU A 35 -4.57 4.71 -21.46
C GLU A 35 -5.96 5.11 -20.95
N ASN A 36 -7.00 4.88 -21.75
CA ASN A 36 -8.38 5.17 -21.35
C ASN A 36 -8.82 4.28 -20.18
N ILE A 37 -8.43 3.01 -20.17
CA ILE A 37 -8.72 2.11 -19.04
C ILE A 37 -8.00 2.58 -17.78
N VAL A 38 -6.73 2.99 -17.87
CA VAL A 38 -5.99 3.55 -16.73
C VAL A 38 -6.69 4.79 -16.17
N ALA A 39 -7.03 5.74 -17.05
CA ALA A 39 -7.75 6.94 -16.68
C ALA A 39 -9.09 6.62 -16.03
N LYS A 40 -9.87 5.70 -16.63
CA LYS A 40 -11.20 5.34 -16.12
C LYS A 40 -11.16 4.60 -14.79
N CYS A 41 -10.21 3.69 -14.60
CA CYS A 41 -10.03 3.01 -13.32
C CYS A 41 -9.69 4.00 -12.20
N PHE A 42 -8.84 4.99 -12.50
CA PHE A 42 -8.47 6.03 -11.55
C PHE A 42 -9.63 7.01 -11.28
N GLU A 43 -10.38 7.41 -12.31
CA GLU A 43 -11.58 8.26 -12.18
C GLU A 43 -12.63 7.61 -11.28
N LEU A 44 -12.94 6.33 -11.52
CA LEU A 44 -14.02 5.63 -10.82
C LEU A 44 -13.60 5.11 -9.43
N PHE A 45 -12.36 4.63 -9.29
CA PHE A 45 -11.91 3.86 -8.12
C PHE A 45 -10.50 4.28 -7.61
N PRO A 46 -10.25 5.58 -7.35
CA PRO A 46 -8.90 6.09 -7.13
C PRO A 46 -8.17 5.41 -5.96
N GLU A 47 -8.83 5.04 -4.88
CA GLU A 47 -8.22 4.40 -3.69
C GLU A 47 -7.56 3.05 -4.03
N LYS A 48 -8.01 2.39 -5.11
CA LYS A 48 -7.40 1.14 -5.60
C LYS A 48 -6.46 1.33 -6.78
N PHE A 49 -6.52 2.47 -7.47
CA PHE A 49 -5.78 2.72 -8.71
C PHE A 49 -4.91 3.98 -8.68
N SER A 50 -4.70 4.60 -7.52
CA SER A 50 -3.71 5.67 -7.33
C SER A 50 -2.36 5.14 -6.87
N LEU A 51 -1.29 5.88 -7.16
CA LEU A 51 0.03 5.65 -6.56
C LEU A 51 0.02 5.92 -5.05
N ILE A 52 0.83 5.16 -4.32
CA ILE A 52 0.99 5.36 -2.89
C ILE A 52 1.88 6.55 -2.62
N GLY A 53 1.41 7.43 -1.73
CA GLY A 53 2.04 8.73 -1.44
C GLY A 53 1.79 9.79 -2.53
N TYR A 54 1.16 9.40 -3.64
CA TYR A 54 0.81 10.31 -4.72
C TYR A 54 -0.62 10.03 -5.23
N PRO A 55 -1.64 10.28 -4.39
CA PRO A 55 -3.04 9.93 -4.69
C PRO A 55 -3.64 10.65 -5.91
N GLN A 56 -2.98 11.71 -6.39
CA GLN A 56 -3.37 12.44 -7.59
C GLN A 56 -2.95 11.76 -8.90
N TRP A 57 -2.07 10.75 -8.84
CA TRP A 57 -1.53 10.07 -10.02
C TRP A 57 -2.00 8.62 -10.11
N PRO A 58 -2.38 8.14 -11.32
CA PRO A 58 -2.80 6.76 -11.51
C PRO A 58 -1.63 5.76 -11.42
N ASP A 59 -1.89 4.59 -10.86
CA ASP A 59 -0.99 3.43 -10.84
C ASP A 59 -1.31 2.51 -12.04
N SER A 60 -0.72 2.85 -13.19
CA SER A 60 -0.88 2.09 -14.43
C SER A 60 -0.35 0.66 -14.34
N ALA A 61 0.62 0.38 -13.47
CA ALA A 61 1.18 -0.96 -13.29
C ALA A 61 0.15 -1.94 -12.71
N ARG A 62 -0.77 -1.46 -11.85
CA ARG A 62 -1.89 -2.27 -11.34
C ARG A 62 -2.87 -2.64 -12.45
N VAL A 63 -3.22 -1.68 -13.30
CA VAL A 63 -4.08 -1.91 -14.47
C VAL A 63 -3.40 -2.90 -15.42
N ASN A 64 -2.09 -2.71 -15.67
CA ASN A 64 -1.33 -3.59 -16.56
C ASN A 64 -1.37 -5.06 -16.12
N LYS A 65 -1.09 -5.32 -14.84
CA LYS A 65 -1.16 -6.67 -14.27
C LYS A 65 -2.57 -7.23 -14.30
N SER A 66 -3.57 -6.39 -14.11
CA SER A 66 -4.96 -6.82 -14.00
C SER A 66 -5.60 -7.15 -15.34
N TRP A 67 -5.43 -6.31 -16.38
CA TRP A 67 -5.97 -6.63 -17.70
C TRP A 67 -5.34 -7.92 -18.27
N LEU A 68 -4.05 -8.17 -17.99
CA LEU A 68 -3.38 -9.41 -18.36
C LEU A 68 -4.12 -10.62 -17.79
N ARG A 69 -4.38 -10.65 -16.46
CA ARG A 69 -5.14 -11.72 -15.81
C ARG A 69 -6.59 -11.79 -16.29
N CYS A 70 -7.25 -10.65 -16.50
CA CYS A 70 -8.59 -10.60 -17.07
C CYS A 70 -8.65 -11.30 -18.43
N ARG A 71 -7.59 -11.18 -19.24
CA ARG A 71 -7.48 -11.81 -20.55
C ARG A 71 -7.05 -13.28 -20.49
N THR A 72 -6.08 -13.62 -19.63
CA THR A 72 -5.47 -14.96 -19.59
C THR A 72 -6.19 -15.90 -18.65
N ASP A 73 -6.35 -15.52 -17.38
CA ASP A 73 -6.74 -16.42 -16.31
C ASP A 73 -8.27 -16.45 -16.21
N PHE A 74 -8.89 -15.27 -16.24
CA PHE A 74 -10.31 -15.12 -16.00
C PHE A 74 -11.17 -15.17 -17.26
N LYS A 75 -10.60 -14.78 -18.41
CA LYS A 75 -11.28 -14.65 -19.71
C LYS A 75 -12.45 -13.65 -19.72
N TYR A 76 -12.36 -12.59 -18.92
CA TYR A 76 -13.35 -11.51 -18.88
C TYR A 76 -13.25 -10.57 -20.08
N ILE A 77 -12.05 -10.46 -20.67
CA ILE A 77 -11.78 -9.56 -21.79
C ILE A 77 -11.05 -10.27 -22.91
N LYS A 78 -11.12 -9.70 -24.11
CA LYS A 78 -10.31 -10.02 -25.30
C LYS A 78 -9.62 -8.77 -25.83
N GLY A 79 -8.64 -8.96 -26.71
CA GLY A 79 -7.88 -7.87 -27.32
C GLY A 79 -6.47 -7.70 -26.75
N SER A 80 -5.90 -6.52 -26.96
CA SER A 80 -4.51 -6.19 -26.64
C SER A 80 -4.32 -4.67 -26.60
N VAL A 81 -3.18 -4.21 -26.08
CA VAL A 81 -2.82 -2.79 -26.09
C VAL A 81 -2.86 -2.20 -27.49
N LYS A 82 -2.43 -2.96 -28.51
CA LYS A 82 -2.41 -2.49 -29.91
C LYS A 82 -3.80 -2.41 -30.55
N SER A 83 -4.72 -3.30 -30.16
CA SER A 83 -6.02 -3.46 -30.82
C SER A 83 -7.19 -2.91 -29.99
N GLY A 84 -6.92 -2.36 -28.81
CA GLY A 84 -7.94 -2.11 -27.79
C GLY A 84 -8.51 -3.40 -27.19
N PHE A 85 -9.40 -3.21 -26.23
CA PHE A 85 -10.02 -4.27 -25.44
C PHE A 85 -11.54 -4.34 -25.64
N ALA A 86 -12.10 -5.54 -25.50
CA ALA A 86 -13.53 -5.77 -25.51
C ALA A 86 -13.93 -6.80 -24.46
N LEU A 87 -15.18 -6.72 -24.00
CA LEU A 87 -15.74 -7.67 -23.03
C LEU A 87 -16.11 -8.99 -23.72
N THR A 88 -15.96 -10.08 -22.97
CA THR A 88 -16.56 -11.38 -23.31
C THR A 88 -17.91 -11.52 -22.60
N SER A 89 -18.69 -12.56 -22.91
CA SER A 89 -19.94 -12.86 -22.17
C SER A 89 -19.69 -13.01 -20.68
N LYS A 90 -18.61 -13.70 -20.30
CA LYS A 90 -18.19 -13.84 -18.90
C LYS A 90 -17.79 -12.51 -18.28
N GLY A 91 -17.19 -11.61 -19.06
CA GLY A 91 -16.91 -10.24 -18.63
C GLY A 91 -18.20 -9.48 -18.29
N LEU A 92 -19.24 -9.60 -19.12
CA LEU A 92 -20.53 -8.96 -18.88
C LEU A 92 -21.21 -9.48 -17.60
N GLU A 93 -21.16 -10.79 -17.33
CA GLU A 93 -21.67 -11.36 -16.07
C GLU A 93 -20.99 -10.73 -14.83
N ILE A 94 -19.67 -10.52 -14.91
CA ILE A 94 -18.91 -9.87 -13.84
C ILE A 94 -19.28 -8.39 -13.71
N VAL A 95 -19.46 -7.69 -14.82
CA VAL A 95 -19.93 -6.30 -14.81
C VAL A 95 -21.25 -6.20 -14.06
N GLU A 96 -22.22 -7.08 -14.34
CA GLU A 96 -23.50 -7.07 -13.64
C GLU A 96 -23.35 -7.27 -12.12
N LYS A 97 -22.49 -8.22 -11.72
CA LYS A 97 -22.17 -8.47 -10.31
C LYS A 97 -21.56 -7.24 -9.64
N VAL A 98 -20.59 -6.59 -10.28
CA VAL A 98 -19.95 -5.37 -9.77
C VAL A 98 -20.95 -4.22 -9.71
N GLN A 99 -21.76 -4.03 -10.75
CA GLN A 99 -22.80 -3.00 -10.81
C GLN A 99 -23.80 -3.15 -9.66
N LYS A 100 -24.26 -4.37 -9.39
CA LYS A 100 -25.13 -4.67 -8.25
C LYS A 100 -24.46 -4.28 -6.94
N LYS A 101 -23.17 -4.58 -6.74
CA LYS A 101 -22.42 -4.16 -5.55
C LYS A 101 -22.35 -2.65 -5.42
N LEU A 102 -22.02 -1.94 -6.50
CA LEU A 102 -21.83 -0.48 -6.49
C LEU A 102 -23.13 0.30 -6.24
N ARG A 103 -24.30 -0.28 -6.55
CA ARG A 103 -25.62 0.36 -6.37
C ARG A 103 -26.30 0.11 -5.01
N ARG A 104 -25.71 -0.67 -4.10
CA ARG A 104 -26.35 -1.00 -2.80
C ARG A 104 -26.45 0.23 -1.88
N PRO A 105 -27.57 0.42 -1.14
CA PRO A 105 -27.73 1.51 -0.19
C PRO A 105 -26.69 1.45 0.94
N VAL A 106 -26.28 2.63 1.42
CA VAL A 106 -25.22 2.81 2.43
C VAL A 106 -25.55 2.13 3.77
N SER A 107 -26.84 2.04 4.13
CA SER A 107 -27.32 1.47 5.40
C SER A 107 -27.05 -0.03 5.57
N GLU A 108 -26.93 -0.80 4.49
CA GLU A 108 -26.69 -2.25 4.55
C GLU A 108 -25.21 -2.65 4.74
N LYS A 109 -24.27 -1.70 4.72
CA LYS A 109 -22.85 -2.00 4.50
C LYS A 109 -21.86 -1.52 5.56
N ILE A 110 -22.27 -0.64 6.48
CA ILE A 110 -21.40 -0.17 7.57
C ILE A 110 -20.92 -1.35 8.44
N ALA A 111 -21.67 -2.45 8.49
CA ALA A 111 -21.31 -3.66 9.22
C ALA A 111 -20.24 -4.56 8.54
N VAL A 112 -19.88 -4.35 7.26
CA VAL A 112 -19.09 -5.35 6.48
C VAL A 112 -17.71 -4.85 6.03
N SER A 113 -17.44 -3.54 6.06
CA SER A 113 -16.23 -2.96 5.45
C SER A 113 -15.13 -2.59 6.45
N GLN A 114 -14.46 -3.58 7.04
CA GLN A 114 -13.13 -3.41 7.63
C GLN A 114 -12.12 -4.45 7.16
N LYS A 115 -12.23 -4.94 5.91
CA LYS A 115 -11.09 -5.66 5.33
C LYS A 115 -9.98 -4.66 5.03
N LYS A 116 -8.93 -4.67 5.85
CA LYS A 116 -7.69 -3.90 5.63
C LYS A 116 -7.20 -4.17 4.22
N ALA A 117 -6.93 -3.10 3.46
CA ALA A 117 -6.31 -3.21 2.15
C ALA A 117 -4.98 -3.97 2.29
N LYS A 118 -4.72 -4.92 1.39
CA LYS A 118 -3.44 -5.64 1.35
C LYS A 118 -2.31 -4.62 1.15
N GLU A 119 -1.28 -4.71 1.98
CA GLU A 119 -0.05 -3.90 1.88
C GLU A 119 0.52 -3.98 0.47
N ARG A 120 0.70 -2.83 -0.17
CA ARG A 120 1.17 -2.74 -1.57
C ARG A 120 2.65 -2.40 -1.64
N THR A 121 3.24 -1.80 -0.61
CA THR A 121 4.67 -1.50 -0.54
C THR A 121 5.30 -1.97 0.77
N LYS A 122 6.63 -2.08 0.79
CA LYS A 122 7.38 -2.41 2.01
C LYS A 122 7.17 -1.33 3.08
N GLU A 123 7.08 -0.07 2.67
CA GLU A 123 6.79 1.05 3.57
C GLU A 123 5.44 0.88 4.27
N GLU A 124 4.39 0.51 3.54
CA GLU A 124 3.08 0.22 4.14
C GLU A 124 3.13 -0.96 5.10
N GLN A 125 3.90 -2.00 4.77
CA GLN A 125 4.08 -3.15 5.65
C GLN A 125 4.71 -2.72 6.98
N PHE A 126 5.85 -2.03 6.94
CA PHE A 126 6.54 -1.55 8.14
C PHE A 126 5.63 -0.66 9.01
N ILE A 127 4.91 0.28 8.40
CA ILE A 127 4.03 1.17 9.15
C ILE A 127 2.80 0.44 9.70
N ASN A 128 2.21 -0.49 8.95
CA ASN A 128 1.05 -1.25 9.43
C ASN A 128 1.42 -2.23 10.56
N GLU A 129 2.62 -2.80 10.53
CA GLU A 129 3.15 -3.64 11.62
C GLU A 129 3.42 -2.79 12.86
N LEU A 130 4.05 -1.61 12.70
CA LEU A 130 4.21 -0.64 13.78
C LEU A 130 2.88 -0.23 14.41
N GLU A 131 1.86 0.05 13.59
CA GLU A 131 0.50 0.37 14.04
C GLU A 131 -0.18 -0.78 14.81
N ARG A 132 0.27 -2.02 14.61
CA ARG A 132 -0.23 -3.21 15.33
C ARG A 132 0.54 -3.49 16.62
N SER A 133 1.71 -2.87 16.81
CA SER A 133 2.53 -3.07 18.01
C SER A 133 1.79 -2.61 19.27
N GLU A 134 2.04 -3.31 20.38
CA GLU A 134 1.42 -2.96 21.67
C GLU A 134 1.89 -1.59 22.17
N VAL A 135 3.16 -1.25 21.95
CA VAL A 135 3.71 0.05 22.34
C VAL A 135 2.99 1.22 21.65
N PHE A 136 2.65 1.09 20.36
CA PHE A 136 1.90 2.12 19.66
C PHE A 136 0.45 2.20 20.15
N LYS A 137 -0.21 1.06 20.40
CA LYS A 137 -1.57 1.05 20.97
C LYS A 137 -1.62 1.72 22.35
N ARG A 138 -0.60 1.49 23.19
CA ARG A 138 -0.45 2.17 24.48
C ARG A 138 -0.24 3.68 24.28
N TYR A 139 0.59 4.07 23.31
CA TYR A 139 0.77 5.49 22.96
C TYR A 139 -0.52 6.19 22.56
N LEU A 140 -1.40 5.53 21.80
CA LEU A 140 -2.70 6.10 21.45
C LEU A 140 -3.63 6.30 22.65
N SER A 141 -3.39 5.63 23.77
CA SER A 141 -4.22 5.72 24.99
C SER A 141 -3.60 6.66 26.03
N ASP A 142 -2.31 6.50 26.31
CA ASP A 142 -1.62 7.19 27.41
C ASP A 142 -0.76 8.39 26.94
N HIS A 143 -0.57 8.54 25.62
CA HIS A 143 0.22 9.59 24.99
C HIS A 143 1.59 9.78 25.66
N ASP A 144 1.87 10.97 26.20
CA ASP A 144 3.17 11.32 26.76
C ASP A 144 3.56 10.48 27.99
N LYS A 145 2.58 9.81 28.62
CA LYS A 145 2.80 8.92 29.76
C LYS A 145 3.19 7.50 29.36
N THR A 146 3.16 7.16 28.07
CA THR A 146 3.49 5.81 27.60
C THR A 146 4.95 5.49 27.87
N GLU A 147 5.20 4.46 28.68
CA GLU A 147 6.55 3.91 28.84
C GLU A 147 6.92 3.00 27.67
N ILE A 148 8.17 3.14 27.23
CA ILE A 148 8.78 2.39 26.13
C ILE A 148 10.07 1.78 26.65
N SER A 149 10.16 0.46 26.69
CA SER A 149 11.39 -0.25 27.05
C SER A 149 12.41 -0.21 25.90
N HIS A 150 13.70 -0.41 26.21
CA HIS A 150 14.75 -0.54 25.20
C HIS A 150 14.43 -1.64 24.18
N PHE A 151 13.92 -2.79 24.64
CA PHE A 151 13.51 -3.88 23.75
C PHE A 151 12.39 -3.45 22.80
N GLU A 152 11.31 -2.84 23.31
CA GLU A 152 10.21 -2.38 22.47
C GLU A 152 10.64 -1.33 21.47
N PHE A 153 11.60 -0.47 21.84
CA PHE A 153 12.18 0.52 20.94
C PHE A 153 13.00 -0.13 19.82
N CYS A 154 13.85 -1.11 20.13
CA CYS A 154 14.57 -1.85 19.08
C CYS A 154 13.60 -2.62 18.18
N ASP A 155 12.62 -3.30 18.76
CA ASP A 155 11.63 -4.10 18.03
C ASP A 155 10.80 -3.25 17.05
N MET A 156 10.27 -2.11 17.52
CA MET A 156 9.50 -1.20 16.65
C MET A 156 10.34 -0.55 15.54
N LEU A 157 11.67 -0.52 15.69
CA LEU A 157 12.61 -0.01 14.70
C LEU A 157 13.20 -1.13 13.81
N TYR A 158 12.74 -2.37 13.96
CA TYR A 158 13.26 -3.55 13.25
C TYR A 158 14.77 -3.74 13.47
N CYS A 159 15.18 -3.49 14.71
CA CYS A 159 16.54 -3.62 15.21
C CYS A 159 16.60 -4.69 16.30
N THR A 160 17.81 -5.12 16.63
CA THR A 160 18.11 -5.95 17.80
C THR A 160 18.71 -5.11 18.92
N LEU A 161 18.83 -5.66 20.14
CA LEU A 161 19.39 -4.96 21.29
C LEU A 161 20.88 -4.59 21.12
N GLU A 162 21.57 -5.27 20.20
CA GLU A 162 22.98 -5.04 19.85
C GLU A 162 23.14 -4.00 18.72
N SER A 163 22.04 -3.47 18.20
CA SER A 163 22.08 -2.47 17.13
C SER A 163 22.77 -1.19 17.60
N SER A 164 23.68 -0.67 16.77
CA SER A 164 24.38 0.57 17.11
C SER A 164 23.43 1.76 17.19
N PRO A 165 23.76 2.81 17.96
CA PRO A 165 22.97 4.05 18.01
C PRO A 165 22.74 4.67 16.63
N LYS A 166 23.73 4.55 15.73
CA LYS A 166 23.62 4.96 14.33
C LYS A 166 22.54 4.17 13.58
N ALA A 167 22.55 2.84 13.70
CA ALA A 167 21.56 1.99 13.02
C ALA A 167 20.13 2.26 13.53
N LEU A 168 19.96 2.43 14.85
CA LEU A 168 18.69 2.81 15.46
C LEU A 168 18.19 4.14 14.90
N LYS A 169 19.07 5.14 14.84
CA LYS A 169 18.74 6.48 14.30
C LYS A 169 18.37 6.44 12.83
N GLU A 170 19.12 5.71 12.00
CA GLU A 170 18.84 5.55 10.57
C GLU A 170 17.49 4.87 10.33
N ASN A 171 17.16 3.80 11.08
CA ASN A 171 15.88 3.12 10.95
C ASN A 171 14.71 3.97 11.45
N LEU A 172 14.89 4.71 12.55
CA LEU A 172 13.90 5.67 13.05
C LEU A 172 13.60 6.77 12.02
N ASP A 173 14.63 7.37 11.43
CA ASP A 173 14.46 8.40 10.40
C ASP A 173 13.79 7.85 9.14
N LYS A 174 14.12 6.61 8.77
CA LYS A 174 13.46 5.89 7.67
C LYS A 174 11.98 5.66 7.93
N LEU A 175 11.59 5.21 9.13
CA LEU A 175 10.19 5.02 9.50
C LEU A 175 9.42 6.35 9.57
N LYS A 176 10.05 7.44 10.03
CA LYS A 176 9.45 8.79 9.97
C LYS A 176 9.17 9.20 8.53
N GLY A 177 10.12 8.98 7.63
CA GLY A 177 9.95 9.22 6.19
C GLY A 177 8.81 8.40 5.58
N TYR A 178 8.66 7.14 5.99
CA TYR A 178 7.54 6.29 5.57
C TYR A 178 6.20 6.82 6.08
N ALA A 179 6.12 7.19 7.37
CA ALA A 179 4.91 7.74 7.95
C ALA A 179 4.47 9.04 7.25
N GLN A 180 5.42 9.94 6.94
CA GLN A 180 5.15 11.16 6.17
C GLN A 180 4.63 10.85 4.77
N LYS A 181 5.34 10.02 4.01
CA LYS A 181 4.94 9.61 2.65
C LYS A 181 3.54 8.99 2.60
N LEU A 182 3.15 8.27 3.65
CA LEU A 182 1.85 7.60 3.76
C LEU A 182 0.77 8.44 4.47
N ASN A 183 1.08 9.69 4.83
CA ASN A 183 0.21 10.59 5.60
C ASN A 183 -0.31 9.96 6.92
N ARG A 184 0.55 9.21 7.61
CA ARG A 184 0.27 8.56 8.89
C ARG A 184 0.71 9.44 10.06
N ASN A 185 -0.06 10.51 10.28
CA ASN A 185 0.32 11.58 11.21
C ASN A 185 0.50 11.10 12.66
N GLU A 186 -0.37 10.21 13.16
CA GLU A 186 -0.24 9.69 14.53
C GLU A 186 0.99 8.79 14.70
N VAL A 187 1.34 8.02 13.67
CA VAL A 187 2.57 7.22 13.65
C VAL A 187 3.80 8.14 13.64
N LEU A 188 3.76 9.22 12.86
CA LEU A 188 4.85 10.20 12.82
C LEU A 188 5.06 10.86 14.19
N LYS A 189 3.97 11.28 14.85
CA LYS A 189 4.02 11.85 16.21
C LYS A 189 4.59 10.85 17.21
N PHE A 190 4.15 9.59 17.15
CA PHE A 190 4.68 8.53 18.00
C PHE A 190 6.19 8.34 17.81
N LEU A 191 6.67 8.28 16.56
CA LEU A 191 8.10 8.12 16.29
C LEU A 191 8.93 9.29 16.82
N ILE A 192 8.43 10.52 16.72
CA ILE A 192 9.07 11.72 17.30
C ILE A 192 9.06 11.65 18.83
N PHE A 193 7.95 11.22 19.43
CA PHE A 193 7.86 11.01 20.87
C PHE A 193 8.89 9.97 21.35
N SER A 194 8.98 8.82 20.69
CA SER A 194 9.94 7.76 21.01
C SER A 194 11.38 8.24 20.85
N GLU A 195 11.66 9.05 19.82
CA GLU A 195 12.97 9.68 19.61
C GLU A 195 13.41 10.53 20.80
N ILE A 196 12.51 11.36 21.32
CA ILE A 196 12.78 12.23 22.47
C ILE A 196 12.94 11.39 23.73
N LYS A 197 12.00 10.47 23.99
CA LYS A 197 11.98 9.66 25.23
C LYS A 197 13.19 8.74 25.35
N LEU A 198 13.69 8.23 24.22
CA LEU A 198 14.80 7.28 24.17
C LEU A 198 16.04 7.86 23.47
N PHE A 199 16.20 9.19 23.51
CA PHE A 199 17.32 9.90 22.92
C PHE A 199 18.69 9.35 23.37
N HIS A 200 18.79 8.90 24.62
CA HIS A 200 20.02 8.33 25.18
C HIS A 200 20.50 7.07 24.44
N LEU A 201 19.59 6.29 23.85
CA LEU A 201 19.93 5.10 23.04
C LEU A 201 20.42 5.47 21.63
N LEU A 202 20.09 6.68 21.17
CA LEU A 202 20.47 7.19 19.85
C LEU A 202 21.81 7.93 19.87
N GLN A 203 22.35 8.21 21.06
CA GLN A 203 23.69 8.78 21.19
C GLN A 203 24.76 7.69 21.09
N GLY A 204 25.58 7.79 20.05
CA GLY A 204 26.82 7.02 19.99
C GLY A 204 27.74 7.43 21.14
N LYS A 205 28.27 6.47 21.91
CA LYS A 205 29.56 6.72 22.56
C LYS A 205 30.56 6.93 21.41
N ALA A 206 31.31 8.03 21.44
CA ALA A 206 32.47 8.19 20.58
C ALA A 206 33.48 7.09 20.95
N SER A 207 33.33 5.94 20.34
CA SER A 207 34.25 4.82 20.46
C SER A 207 34.67 4.48 19.04
N GLN A 208 35.90 4.89 18.74
CA GLN A 208 36.63 4.42 17.57
C GLN A 208 36.58 2.89 17.57
N ASN A 209 35.84 2.33 16.63
CA ASN A 209 36.11 1.02 16.06
C ASN A 209 35.46 1.01 14.68
N GLU A 210 36.33 1.11 13.67
CA GLU A 210 35.97 0.97 12.27
C GLU A 210 35.28 -0.38 12.05
N TYR A 211 34.06 -0.34 11.52
CA TYR A 211 33.37 -1.52 11.05
C TYR A 211 33.88 -1.88 9.65
N VAL A 212 34.72 -2.91 9.54
CA VAL A 212 35.12 -3.50 8.25
C VAL A 212 34.26 -4.74 8.00
N GLY A 213 33.06 -4.54 7.45
CA GLY A 213 32.13 -5.61 7.12
C GLY A 213 31.71 -5.55 5.65
N GLY A 214 32.59 -5.98 4.75
CA GLY A 214 32.27 -6.22 3.34
C GLY A 214 31.75 -7.64 3.13
N MET A 215 30.61 -7.77 2.45
CA MET A 215 30.16 -9.06 1.92
C MET A 215 31.20 -9.62 0.94
N ASN A 216 31.87 -10.70 1.32
CA ASN A 216 32.68 -11.52 0.42
C ASN A 216 31.81 -12.06 -0.72
N LYS A 217 32.03 -11.54 -1.94
CA LYS A 217 31.71 -12.25 -3.19
C LYS A 217 33.02 -12.72 -3.82
N GLY A 218 33.60 -13.79 -3.27
CA GLY A 218 34.61 -14.56 -3.97
C GLY A 218 33.98 -15.24 -5.18
N LYS A 219 34.19 -14.69 -6.38
CA LYS A 219 34.05 -15.46 -7.63
C LYS A 219 35.43 -16.01 -7.97
N THR A 220 35.66 -17.26 -7.63
CA THR A 220 36.72 -18.05 -8.25
C THR A 220 36.35 -18.30 -9.72
N LYS A 221 37.17 -17.78 -10.64
CA LYS A 221 37.20 -18.23 -12.03
C LYS A 221 38.09 -19.46 -12.09
N GLY A 222 37.52 -20.61 -12.46
CA GLY A 222 38.27 -21.77 -12.90
C GLY A 222 38.50 -21.68 -14.40
N VAL A 223 39.76 -21.90 -14.79
CA VAL A 223 40.28 -22.02 -16.16
C VAL A 223 39.78 -23.30 -16.81
#